data_AF-A0A955WRZ0-F1
#
_entry.id   AF-A0A955WRZ0-F1
#
_cell.length_a   1.000
_cell.length_b   1.000
_cell.length_c   1.000
_cell.angle_alpha   90.00
_cell.angle_beta   90.00
_cell.angle_gamma   90.00
#
_symmetry.space_group_name_H-M   'P 1'
#
loop_
_entity.id
_entity.type
_entity.pdbx_description
1 polymer ?
#
loop_
_entity_poly.entity_id
_entity_poly.type
_entity_poly.pdbx_seq_one_letter_code
_entity_poly.pdbx_strand_id
1 'polypeptide(L)'
;MRAVQSDARGKALAELAELEVTLARGARLKRAAVFEDGRRVGTTDKLLPLLPAEHAQLLVRRNTLRAEVEHAVPSELHAAFLEMLPEYAARNGFTRSILLEVGVPAADLDAVGLLDD
;
A
#
# COMPACT_ATOMS: atom_id res chain seq x y z
N MET A 1 -11.77 3.91 -12.49
CA MET A 1 -10.98 3.02 -11.60
C MET A 1 -9.47 3.01 -11.85
N ARG A 2 -8.94 3.26 -13.07
CA ARG A 2 -7.48 3.39 -13.34
C ARG A 2 -6.71 4.31 -12.38
N ALA A 3 -7.34 5.40 -11.92
CA ALA A 3 -6.71 6.36 -11.02
C ALA A 3 -6.45 5.80 -9.61
N VAL A 4 -7.24 4.84 -9.12
CA VAL A 4 -7.17 4.39 -7.72
C VAL A 4 -6.02 3.39 -7.50
N GLN A 5 -5.81 2.45 -8.43
CA GLN A 5 -4.66 1.52 -8.37
C GLN A 5 -3.33 2.23 -8.66
N SER A 6 -3.30 3.21 -9.59
CA SER A 6 -2.09 4.02 -9.81
C SER A 6 -1.76 4.89 -8.59
N ASP A 7 -2.78 5.41 -7.91
CA ASP A 7 -2.63 6.21 -6.68
C ASP A 7 -2.19 5.34 -5.49
N ALA A 8 -2.69 4.10 -5.37
CA ALA A 8 -2.26 3.17 -4.31
C ALA A 8 -0.79 2.74 -4.46
N ARG A 9 -0.36 2.37 -5.68
CA ARG A 9 1.05 2.03 -5.95
C ARG A 9 1.96 3.25 -5.80
N GLY A 10 1.51 4.42 -6.26
CA GLY A 10 2.21 5.68 -6.09
C GLY A 10 2.41 6.04 -4.61
N LYS A 11 1.37 5.87 -3.78
CA LYS A 11 1.45 6.05 -2.32
C LYS A 11 2.39 5.05 -1.66
N ALA A 12 2.33 3.77 -2.06
CA ALA A 12 3.23 2.74 -1.53
C ALA A 12 4.70 3.04 -1.86
N LEU A 13 4.99 3.49 -3.09
CA LEU A 13 6.33 3.91 -3.50
C LEU A 13 6.81 5.15 -2.73
N ALA A 14 5.94 6.14 -2.54
CA ALA A 14 6.25 7.34 -1.75
C ALA A 14 6.53 6.97 -0.28
N GLU A 15 5.70 6.13 0.33
CA GLU A 15 5.90 5.64 1.70
C GLU A 15 7.23 4.87 1.81
N LEU A 16 7.55 4.02 0.82
CA LEU A 16 8.81 3.28 0.79
C LEU A 16 10.02 4.23 0.75
N ALA A 17 9.98 5.28 -0.07
CA ALA A 17 11.03 6.28 -0.13
C ALA A 17 11.19 7.04 1.20
N GLU A 18 10.09 7.40 1.87
CA GLU A 18 10.15 8.03 3.20
C GLU A 18 10.75 7.10 4.27
N LEU A 19 10.40 5.81 4.23
CA LEU A 19 10.95 4.80 5.13
C LEU A 19 12.46 4.63 4.92
N GLU A 20 12.93 4.59 3.67
CA GLU A 20 14.35 4.50 3.36
C GLU A 20 15.13 5.71 3.88
N VAL A 21 14.60 6.93 3.69
CA VAL A 21 15.20 8.15 4.25
C VAL A 21 15.25 8.10 5.78
N THR A 22 14.17 7.65 6.42
CA THR A 22 14.08 7.58 7.88
C THR A 22 15.03 6.55 8.47
N LEU A 23 15.12 5.36 7.85
CA LEU A 23 16.04 4.30 8.24
C LEU A 23 17.50 4.70 8.02
N ALA A 24 17.82 5.32 6.87
CA ALA A 24 19.17 5.80 6.58
C ALA A 24 19.63 6.90 7.55
N ARG A 25 18.70 7.79 7.95
CA ARG A 25 18.96 8.82 8.97
C ARG A 25 19.15 8.23 10.37
N GLY A 26 18.54 7.09 10.66
CA GLY A 26 18.56 6.46 11.99
C GLY A 26 17.84 7.27 13.07
N ALA A 27 17.06 8.30 12.69
CA ALA A 27 16.39 9.21 13.60
C ALA A 27 15.11 9.78 12.97
N ARG A 28 14.11 10.08 13.80
CA ARG A 28 12.84 10.66 13.38
C ARG A 28 12.49 11.92 14.16
N LEU A 29 11.82 12.85 13.51
CA LEU A 29 11.21 14.01 14.16
C LEU A 29 10.09 13.52 15.08
N LYS A 30 10.17 13.89 16.37
CA LYS A 30 9.10 13.70 17.33
C LYS A 30 8.86 15.00 18.08
N ARG A 31 7.59 15.28 18.38
CA ARG A 31 7.22 16.34 19.31
C ARG A 31 7.60 15.92 20.72
N ALA A 32 8.59 16.58 21.29
CA ALA A 32 9.00 16.41 22.68
C ALA A 32 8.42 17.54 23.52
N ALA A 33 7.94 17.22 24.73
CA ALA A 33 7.51 18.24 25.68
C ALA A 33 8.72 19.04 26.21
N VAL A 34 8.53 20.35 26.36
CA VAL A 34 9.50 21.25 26.98
C VAL A 34 9.02 21.56 28.38
N PHE A 35 9.92 21.46 29.35
CA PHE A 35 9.66 21.72 30.76
C PHE A 35 10.60 22.81 31.27
N GLU A 36 10.06 23.77 32.01
CA GLU A 36 10.79 24.79 32.77
C GLU A 36 10.32 24.70 34.22
N ASP A 37 11.26 24.64 35.18
CA ASP A 37 10.96 24.49 36.62
C ASP A 37 9.96 23.36 36.95
N GLY A 38 10.07 22.23 36.24
CA GLY A 38 9.19 21.07 36.40
C GLY A 38 7.77 21.25 35.84
N ARG A 39 7.43 22.41 35.25
CA ARG A 39 6.16 22.67 34.59
C ARG A 39 6.30 22.55 33.08
N ARG A 40 5.34 21.91 32.41
CA ARG A 40 5.31 21.83 30.95
C ARG A 40 4.97 23.20 30.37
N VAL A 41 5.86 23.75 29.56
CA VAL A 41 5.69 25.07 28.91
C VAL A 41 5.36 24.98 27.43
N GLY A 42 5.56 23.82 26.80
CA GLY A 42 5.21 23.63 25.40
C GLY A 42 5.63 22.29 24.81
N THR A 43 5.71 22.25 23.48
CA THR A 43 6.27 21.14 22.70
C THR A 43 7.19 21.69 21.62
N THR A 44 8.29 21.00 21.36
CA THR A 44 9.22 21.33 20.29
C THR A 44 9.52 20.07 19.47
N ASP A 45 9.76 20.24 18.18
CA ASP A 45 10.17 19.15 17.32
C ASP A 45 11.66 18.85 17.56
N LYS A 46 11.94 17.61 17.97
CA LYS A 46 13.31 17.13 18.14
C LYS A 46 13.54 15.93 17.22
N LEU A 47 14.71 15.93 16.61
CA LEU A 47 15.22 14.75 15.94
C LEU A 47 15.72 13.78 17.00
N LEU A 48 15.03 12.66 17.17
CA LEU A 48 15.38 11.64 18.16
C LEU A 48 15.86 10.38 17.44
N PRO A 49 16.92 9.72 17.94
CA PRO A 49 17.38 8.46 17.38
C PRO A 49 16.26 7.41 17.46
N LEU A 50 16.22 6.53 16.47
CA LEU A 50 15.30 5.40 16.47
C LEU A 50 15.71 4.43 17.58
N LEU A 51 14.74 4.06 18.41
CA LEU A 51 14.95 2.95 19.34
C LEU A 51 15.08 1.64 18.57
N PRO A 52 15.77 0.61 19.09
CA PRO A 52 15.93 -0.67 18.40
C PRO A 52 14.60 -1.29 17.97
N ALA A 53 13.56 -1.22 18.81
CA ALA A 53 12.22 -1.71 18.49
C ALA A 53 11.57 -0.92 17.35
N GLU A 54 11.72 0.40 17.32
CA GLU A 54 11.19 1.26 16.25
C GLU A 54 11.91 0.97 14.94
N HIS A 55 13.23 0.79 14.97
CA HIS A 55 14.02 0.43 13.81
C HIS A 55 13.57 -0.91 13.21
N ALA A 56 13.35 -1.93 14.05
CA ALA A 56 12.85 -3.23 13.60
C ALA A 56 11.45 -3.12 12.95
N GLN A 57 10.53 -2.34 13.54
CA GLN A 57 9.20 -2.12 12.98
C GLN A 57 9.26 -1.45 11.60
N LEU A 58 10.10 -0.42 11.44
CA LEU A 58 10.27 0.27 10.16
C LEU A 58 10.87 -0.65 9.09
N LEU A 59 11.80 -1.53 9.45
CA LEU A 59 12.36 -2.54 8.53
C LEU A 59 11.28 -3.54 8.06
N VAL A 60 10.46 -4.04 8.98
CA VAL A 60 9.35 -4.95 8.65
C VAL A 60 8.36 -4.25 7.71
N ARG A 61 7.98 -3.01 8.02
CA ARG A 61 7.07 -2.22 7.17
C ARG A 61 7.66 -2.00 5.77
N ARG A 62 8.94 -1.61 5.69
CA ARG A 62 9.66 -1.43 4.42
C ARG A 62 9.69 -2.72 3.60
N ASN A 63 10.01 -3.86 4.21
CA ASN A 63 10.05 -5.14 3.51
C ASN A 63 8.67 -5.58 3.01
N THR A 64 7.63 -5.35 3.82
CA THR A 64 6.25 -5.66 3.46
C THR A 64 5.80 -4.83 2.26
N LEU A 65 5.97 -3.50 2.32
CA LEU A 65 5.65 -2.60 1.21
C LEU A 65 6.45 -2.94 -0.06
N ARG A 66 7.73 -3.30 0.09
CA ARG A 66 8.54 -3.69 -1.07
C ARG A 66 7.97 -4.95 -1.73
N ALA A 67 7.60 -5.94 -0.94
CA ALA A 67 6.96 -7.15 -1.43
C ALA A 67 5.61 -6.85 -2.10
N GLU A 68 4.79 -5.95 -1.54
CA GLU A 68 3.53 -5.52 -2.14
C GLU A 68 3.74 -4.82 -3.49
N VAL A 69 4.77 -3.98 -3.62
CA VAL A 69 5.11 -3.28 -4.87
C VAL A 69 5.75 -4.21 -5.92
N GLU A 70 6.61 -5.14 -5.48
CA GLU A 70 7.29 -6.11 -6.34
C GLU A 70 6.34 -7.23 -6.82
N HIS A 71 5.42 -7.69 -5.96
CA HIS A 71 4.42 -8.70 -6.29
C HIS A 71 3.12 -8.12 -6.86
N ALA A 72 2.97 -6.80 -6.92
CA ALA A 72 1.88 -6.20 -7.67
C ALA A 72 2.05 -6.56 -9.15
N VAL A 73 1.05 -7.27 -9.68
CA VAL A 73 0.97 -7.70 -11.08
C VAL A 73 1.35 -6.51 -11.99
N PRO A 74 2.30 -6.68 -12.93
CA PRO A 74 2.63 -5.65 -13.91
C PRO A 74 1.35 -5.10 -14.54
N SER A 75 1.21 -3.77 -14.59
CA SER A 75 -0.04 -3.13 -15.05
C SER A 75 -0.45 -3.57 -16.45
N GLU A 76 0.52 -3.97 -17.28
CA GLU A 76 0.31 -4.52 -18.63
C GLU A 76 -0.34 -5.91 -18.58
N LEU A 77 0.13 -6.79 -17.69
CA LEU A 77 -0.46 -8.12 -17.50
C LEU A 77 -1.85 -8.03 -16.88
N HIS A 78 -2.04 -7.10 -15.96
CA HIS A 78 -3.36 -6.83 -15.39
C HIS A 78 -4.34 -6.29 -16.45
N ALA A 79 -3.89 -5.36 -17.30
CA ALA A 79 -4.72 -4.85 -18.40
C ALA A 79 -5.09 -5.96 -19.40
N ALA A 80 -4.11 -6.80 -19.78
CA ALA A 80 -4.35 -7.94 -20.66
C ALA A 80 -5.33 -8.95 -20.02
N PHE A 81 -5.20 -9.22 -18.71
CA PHE A 81 -6.16 -10.05 -17.97
C PHE A 81 -7.58 -9.48 -18.06
N LEU A 82 -7.77 -8.19 -17.78
CA LEU A 82 -9.08 -7.54 -17.85
C LEU A 82 -9.68 -7.59 -19.27
N GLU A 83 -8.86 -7.47 -20.31
CA GLU A 83 -9.30 -7.56 -21.70
C GLU A 83 -9.82 -8.97 -22.06
N MET A 84 -9.14 -10.02 -21.58
CA MET A 84 -9.50 -11.41 -21.85
C MET A 84 -10.63 -11.94 -20.96
N LEU A 85 -10.84 -11.33 -19.79
CA LEU A 85 -11.72 -11.85 -18.73
C LEU A 85 -13.18 -12.05 -19.18
N PRO A 86 -13.84 -11.12 -19.89
CA PRO A 86 -15.24 -11.30 -20.31
C PRO A 86 -15.44 -12.50 -21.24
N GLU A 87 -14.61 -12.60 -22.28
CA GLU A 87 -14.70 -13.70 -23.25
C GLU A 87 -14.40 -15.04 -22.57
N TYR A 88 -13.37 -15.08 -21.72
CA TYR A 88 -13.03 -16.26 -20.96
C TYR A 88 -14.14 -16.70 -20.01
N ALA A 89 -14.74 -15.76 -19.27
CA ALA A 89 -15.86 -16.03 -18.37
C ALA A 89 -17.08 -16.57 -19.13
N ALA A 90 -17.45 -15.93 -20.24
CA ALA A 90 -18.56 -16.37 -21.09
C ALA A 90 -18.33 -17.77 -21.68
N ARG A 91 -17.12 -18.04 -22.17
CA ARG A 91 -16.75 -19.33 -22.77
C ARG A 91 -16.78 -20.49 -21.76
N ASN A 92 -16.44 -20.22 -20.51
CA ASN A 92 -16.39 -21.24 -19.46
C ASN A 92 -17.62 -21.24 -18.55
N GLY A 93 -18.60 -20.37 -18.78
CA GLY A 93 -19.80 -20.25 -17.95
C GLY A 93 -19.52 -19.77 -16.53
N PHE A 94 -18.46 -18.98 -16.32
CA PHE A 94 -18.14 -18.42 -15.01
C PHE A 94 -19.00 -17.18 -14.75
N THR A 95 -19.85 -17.29 -13.73
CA THR A 95 -20.62 -16.15 -13.22
C THR A 95 -19.75 -15.28 -12.32
N ARG A 96 -20.20 -14.04 -12.07
CA ARG A 96 -19.55 -13.13 -11.13
C ARG A 96 -19.29 -13.77 -9.77
N SER A 97 -20.28 -14.50 -9.23
CA SER A 97 -20.15 -15.20 -7.94
C SER A 97 -18.98 -16.20 -7.92
N ILE A 98 -18.80 -16.98 -8.99
CA ILE A 98 -17.69 -17.93 -9.13
C ILE A 98 -16.36 -17.18 -9.21
N LEU A 99 -16.30 -16.10 -9.99
CA LEU A 99 -15.09 -15.30 -10.15
C LEU A 99 -14.65 -14.62 -8.83
N LEU A 100 -15.62 -14.16 -8.03
CA LEU A 100 -15.35 -13.65 -6.68
C LEU A 100 -14.83 -14.75 -5.75
N GLU A 101 -15.41 -15.96 -5.80
CA GLU A 101 -15.00 -17.10 -4.98
C GLU A 101 -13.56 -17.55 -5.28
N VAL A 102 -13.15 -17.54 -6.55
CA VAL A 102 -11.77 -17.86 -6.95
C VAL A 102 -10.78 -16.70 -6.75
N GLY A 103 -11.26 -15.56 -6.24
CA GLY A 103 -10.42 -14.44 -5.81
C GLY A 103 -10.20 -13.33 -6.84
N VAL A 104 -11.00 -13.25 -7.90
CA VAL A 104 -10.99 -12.08 -8.79
C VAL A 104 -11.60 -10.88 -8.05
N PRO A 105 -10.89 -9.74 -7.93
CA PRO A 105 -11.40 -8.57 -7.23
C PRO A 105 -12.72 -8.04 -7.82
N ALA A 106 -13.67 -7.66 -6.97
CA ALA A 106 -14.94 -7.07 -7.41
C ALA A 106 -14.74 -5.84 -8.33
N ALA A 107 -13.74 -5.00 -8.03
CA ALA A 107 -13.41 -3.82 -8.83
C ALA A 107 -13.02 -4.17 -10.28
N ASP A 108 -12.39 -5.33 -10.48
CA ASP A 108 -11.96 -5.80 -11.79
C ASP A 108 -13.17 -6.33 -12.60
N LEU A 109 -14.07 -7.05 -11.93
CA LEU A 109 -15.33 -7.53 -12.51
C LEU A 109 -16.24 -6.36 -12.92
N ASP A 110 -16.34 -5.34 -12.07
CA ASP A 110 -17.08 -4.10 -12.35
C ASP A 110 -16.48 -3.36 -13.55
N ALA A 111 -15.14 -3.30 -13.63
CA ALA A 111 -14.43 -2.62 -14.72
C ALA A 111 -14.68 -3.25 -16.09
N VAL A 112 -14.96 -4.55 -16.14
CA VAL A 112 -15.21 -5.30 -17.38
C VAL A 112 -16.70 -5.53 -17.65
N GLY A 113 -17.59 -4.97 -16.82
CA GLY A 113 -19.04 -5.05 -17.00
C GLY A 113 -19.66 -6.41 -16.65
N LEU A 114 -18.94 -7.26 -15.91
CA LEU A 114 -19.49 -8.48 -15.33
C LEU A 114 -20.23 -8.11 -14.04
N LEU A 115 -21.48 -7.70 -14.21
CA LEU A 115 -22.40 -7.36 -13.11
C LEU A 115 -23.12 -8.62 -12.60
N ASP A 116 -23.69 -8.54 -11.40
CA ASP A 116 -24.54 -9.60 -10.87
C ASP A 116 -25.79 -9.75 -11.77
N ASP A 117 -26.09 -10.98 -12.18
CA ASP A 117 -27.37 -11.36 -12.83
C ASP A 117 -28.51 -11.38 -11.80
#